data_AF-G8E4S8-F1
#
_entry.id   AF-G8E4S8-F1
#
_cell.length_a   1.000
_cell.length_b   1.000
_cell.length_c   1.000
_cell.angle_alpha   90.00
_cell.angle_beta   90.00
_cell.angle_gamma   90.00
#
_symmetry.space_group_name_H-M   'P 1'
#
loop_
_entity.id
_entity.type
_entity.pdbx_description
1 polymer ?
#
loop_
_entity_poly.entity_id
_entity_poly.type
_entity_poly.pdbx_seq_one_letter_code
_entity_poly.pdbx_strand_id
1 'polypeptide(L)' 'IVKKRTKHFIRHQSDRYAKLSHKWRKPKGIDNRVRRRFKGQYLMPNIGYGSNKLTRHMLPTGFKKFLVHN' A
#
# COMPACT_ATOMS: atom_id res chain seq x y z
N ILE A 1 -12.80 -13.50 -1.89
CA ILE A 1 -11.58 -12.81 -2.39
C ILE A 1 -10.68 -12.48 -1.21
N VAL A 2 -9.49 -13.05 -1.13
CA VAL A 2 -8.57 -12.78 0.00
C VAL A 2 -7.73 -11.53 -0.28
N LYS A 3 -7.77 -10.56 0.63
CA LYS A 3 -6.84 -9.41 0.66
C LYS A 3 -5.88 -9.59 1.84
N LYS A 4 -4.60 -9.86 1.56
CA LYS A 4 -3.55 -10.09 2.58
C LYS A 4 -3.31 -8.88 3.49
N ARG A 5 -3.62 -7.68 2.99
CA ARG A 5 -3.60 -6.44 3.76
C ARG A 5 -4.67 -5.51 3.21
N THR A 6 -5.44 -4.91 4.11
CA THR A 6 -6.49 -3.94 3.80
C THR A 6 -6.03 -2.50 4.07
N LYS A 7 -5.23 -2.28 5.11
CA LYS A 7 -4.66 -0.96 5.46
C LYS A 7 -3.75 -0.44 4.35
N HIS A 8 -3.97 0.81 3.92
CA HIS A 8 -3.11 1.49 2.96
C HIS A 8 -1.65 1.62 3.45
N PHE A 9 -0.72 1.64 2.50
CA PHE A 9 0.67 2.01 2.78
C PHE A 9 0.79 3.53 2.70
N ILE A 10 1.05 4.17 3.83
CA ILE A 10 1.19 5.62 3.92
C ILE A 10 2.66 6.05 3.96
N ARG A 11 2.95 7.25 3.47
CA ARG A 11 4.29 7.84 3.54
C ARG A 11 4.68 8.11 4.99
N HIS A 12 5.91 7.75 5.37
CA HIS A 12 6.47 8.09 6.68
C HIS A 12 6.39 9.60 6.94
N GLN A 13 5.91 9.98 8.13
CA GLN A 13 5.71 11.37 8.60
C GLN A 13 4.63 12.18 7.86
N SER A 14 3.81 11.56 7.01
CA SER A 14 2.65 12.24 6.41
C SER A 14 1.58 12.61 7.44
N ASP A 15 1.50 11.85 8.53
CA ASP A 15 0.68 12.13 9.71
C ASP A 15 1.14 13.35 10.51
N ARG A 16 2.44 13.68 10.44
CA ARG A 16 3.04 14.76 11.24
C ARG A 16 3.09 16.09 10.52
N TYR A 17 3.30 16.09 9.21
CA TYR A 17 3.51 17.32 8.44
C TYR A 17 2.53 17.43 7.28
N ALA A 18 1.71 18.49 7.26
CA ALA A 18 0.71 18.74 6.22
C ALA A 18 1.32 18.83 4.80
N LYS A 19 2.57 19.28 4.67
CA LYS A 19 3.29 19.34 3.38
C LYS A 19 3.61 17.97 2.76
N LEU A 20 3.49 16.88 3.52
CA LEU A 20 3.77 15.53 3.06
C LEU A 20 2.46 14.81 2.73
N SER A 21 2.27 14.45 1.46
CA SER A 21 1.12 13.63 1.07
C SER A 21 1.19 12.20 1.62
N HIS A 22 0.03 11.62 1.89
CA HIS A 22 -0.12 10.25 2.38
C HIS A 22 0.29 9.16 1.36
N LYS A 23 0.42 9.50 0.06
CA LYS A 23 0.80 8.54 -1.00
C LYS A 23 2.17 7.94 -0.73
N TRP A 24 2.27 6.61 -0.76
CA TRP A 24 3.51 5.88 -0.47
C TRP A 24 4.73 6.42 -1.23
N ARG A 25 5.84 6.61 -0.50
CA ARG A 25 7.17 6.88 -1.06
C ARG A 25 8.20 6.09 -0.27
N LYS A 26 9.13 5.42 -0.97
CA LYS A 26 10.19 4.64 -0.32
C LYS A 26 11.18 5.58 0.38
N PRO A 27 11.38 5.47 1.71
CA PRO A 27 12.36 6.30 2.42
C PRO A 27 13.79 5.90 2.03
N LYS A 28 14.65 6.90 1.80
CA LYS A 28 16.04 6.70 1.33
C LYS A 28 17.12 7.08 2.36
N GLY A 29 16.77 7.79 3.44
CA GLY A 29 17.76 8.29 4.42
C GLY A 29 18.51 7.18 5.17
N ILE A 30 19.77 7.44 5.51
CA ILE A 30 20.70 6.48 6.13
C ILE A 30 20.15 5.88 7.43
N ASP A 31 19.62 6.70 8.33
CA ASP A 31 19.11 6.25 9.63
C ASP A 31 17.58 6.17 9.72
N ASN A 32 16.91 6.14 8.58
CA ASN A 32 15.46 6.09 8.59
C ASN A 32 14.95 4.75 9.15
N ARG A 33 14.16 4.83 10.24
CA ARG A 33 13.60 3.68 10.97
C ARG A 33 12.70 2.77 10.12
N VAL A 34 11.92 3.33 9.20
CA VAL A 34 11.09 2.56 8.25
C VAL A 34 11.98 1.80 7.27
N ARG A 35 13.00 2.47 6.70
CA ARG A 35 13.95 1.84 5.75
C ARG A 35 14.68 0.66 6.40
N ARG A 36 15.12 0.83 7.64
CA ARG A 36 15.81 -0.17 8.46
C ARG A 36 14.88 -1.22 9.09
N ARG A 37 13.55 -1.09 8.91
CA ARG A 37 12.51 -2.05 9.38
C ARG A 37 12.49 -2.27 10.89
N PHE A 38 12.67 -1.20 11.67
CA PHE A 38 12.52 -1.28 13.13
C PHE A 38 11.11 -1.73 13.54
N LYS A 39 11.01 -2.49 14.64
CA LYS A 39 9.74 -2.96 15.21
C LYS A 39 8.81 -1.79 15.55
N GLY A 40 7.51 -1.97 15.32
CA GLY A 40 6.48 -0.97 15.65
C GLY A 40 6.35 0.19 14.65
N GLN A 41 7.21 0.23 13.62
CA GLN A 41 7.19 1.29 12.62
C GLN A 41 6.39 0.87 11.37
N TYR A 42 6.01 1.84 10.52
CA TYR A 42 5.27 1.58 9.28
C TYR A 42 5.90 0.47 8.43
N LEU A 43 5.07 -0.46 7.95
CA LEU A 43 5.48 -1.52 7.04
C LEU A 43 5.68 -0.98 5.62
N MET A 44 6.69 -1.49 4.93
CA MET A 44 6.92 -1.19 3.51
C MET A 44 6.13 -2.14 2.61
N PRO A 45 5.61 -1.67 1.47
CA PRO A 45 5.02 -2.54 0.46
C PRO A 45 6.11 -3.44 -0.14
N ASN A 46 5.72 -4.69 -0.38
CA ASN A 46 6.52 -5.71 -1.04
C ASN A 46 5.62 -6.63 -1.88
N ILE A 47 6.22 -7.45 -2.75
CA ILE A 47 5.49 -8.35 -3.65
C ILE A 47 4.70 -9.45 -2.91
N GLY A 48 5.11 -9.81 -1.68
CA GLY A 48 4.45 -10.83 -0.87
C GLY A 48 3.00 -10.51 -0.50
N TYR A 49 2.65 -9.22 -0.41
CA TYR A 49 1.28 -8.76 -0.20
C TYR A 49 0.37 -8.90 -1.43
N GLY A 50 0.91 -9.30 -2.59
CA GLY A 50 0.13 -9.49 -3.81
C GLY A 50 -1.05 -10.44 -3.62
N SER A 51 -2.21 -10.05 -4.17
CA SER A 51 -3.42 -10.90 -4.22
C SER A 51 -3.22 -12.10 -5.15
N ASN A 52 -3.95 -13.19 -4.88
CA ASN A 52 -4.00 -14.36 -5.76
C ASN A 52 -4.29 -13.92 -7.21
N LYS A 53 -3.57 -14.52 -8.18
CA LYS A 53 -3.70 -14.22 -9.61
C LYS A 53 -5.14 -14.36 -10.10
N LEU A 54 -5.86 -15.41 -9.69
CA LEU A 54 -7.23 -15.70 -10.12
C LEU A 54 -8.23 -14.63 -9.64
N THR A 55 -8.07 -14.13 -8.42
CA THR A 55 -9.00 -13.18 -7.80
C THR A 55 -8.51 -11.73 -7.84
N ARG A 56 -7.48 -11.43 -8.65
CA ARG A 56 -6.91 -10.08 -8.75
C ARG A 56 -7.86 -9.17 -9.55
N HIS A 57 -8.03 -7.92 -9.09
CA HIS A 57 -8.92 -6.91 -9.69
C HIS A 57 -10.42 -7.27 -9.73
N MET A 58 -10.82 -8.38 -9.11
CA MET A 58 -12.23 -8.76 -8.96
C MET A 58 -12.91 -7.87 -7.90
N LEU A 59 -14.10 -7.38 -8.24
CA LEU A 59 -14.99 -6.65 -7.33
C LEU A 59 -15.58 -7.60 -6.28
N PRO A 60 -16.12 -7.07 -5.17
CA PRO A 60 -16.85 -7.89 -4.18
C PRO A 60 -18.01 -8.69 -4.78
N THR A 61 -18.61 -8.21 -5.88
CA THR A 61 -19.68 -8.88 -6.64
C THR A 61 -19.22 -10.09 -7.46
N GLY A 62 -17.91 -10.36 -7.54
CA GLY A 62 -17.35 -11.45 -8.34
C GLY A 62 -16.99 -11.08 -9.79
N PHE A 63 -17.37 -9.90 -10.26
CA PHE A 63 -17.08 -9.43 -11.62
C PHE A 63 -15.82 -8.54 -11.69
N LYS A 64 -15.26 -8.37 -12.90
CA LYS A 64 -14.21 -7.38 -13.18
C LYS A 64 -14.83 -6.07 -13.63
N LYS A 65 -14.29 -4.94 -13.17
CA LYS A 65 -14.77 -3.60 -13.57
C LYS A 65 -14.23 -3.25 -14.96
N PHE A 66 -15.12 -2.78 -15.84
CA PHE A 66 -14.79 -2.18 -17.14
C PHE A 66 -15.44 -0.79 -17.22
N LEU A 67 -14.73 0.17 -17.81
CA LEU A 67 -15.19 1.55 -18.00
C LEU A 67 -15.54 1.73 -19.49
N VAL A 68 -16.71 2.28 -19.80
CA VAL A 68 -17.19 2.54 -21.16
C VAL A 68 -17.57 4.00 -21.27
N HIS A 69 -17.10 4.69 -22.31
CA HIS A 69 -17.45 6.06 -22.64
C HIS A 69 -18.09 6.04 -24.03
N ASN A 70 -19.42 6.15 -24.09
CA ASN A 70 -20.19 6.33 -25.33
C ASN A 70 -20.70 7.76 -25.39
#